data_AF-A0A523XBH0-F1
#
_entry.id   AF-A0A523XBH0-F1
#
_cell.length_a   1.000
_cell.length_b   1.000
_cell.length_c   1.000
_cell.angle_alpha   90.00
_cell.angle_beta   90.00
_cell.angle_gamma   90.00
#
_symmetry.space_group_name_H-M   'P 1'
#
loop_
_entity.id
_entity.type
_entity.pdbx_description
1 polymer ?
#
loop_
_entity_poly.entity_id
_entity_poly.type
_entity_poly.pdbx_seq_one_letter_code
_entity_poly.pdbx_strand_id
1 'polypeptide(L)'
;MRKAIVLFSGGMDSTACLYWTMQKYDEITLLSFLYGSKEDQTIIKVNKKFSSLLSVKTKIINLPFLEEFSQEAGSSLTKSEKKPPEVSSFEQLDREDLALQTAKEVWIPGRNILFLSIAASLADSSTVPTDIIFGANKEEGTTFPDNTLDFVNRMNKSIELGCLNQVTIQAPFHDSDKKDIVVFLTENNAKMAFSSSCYQIEEWTNEGKPIHCGTCESCQRRKRAFLQASIDDPTEYR
;
A
#
# COMPACT_ATOMS: atom_id res chain seq x y z
N MET A 1 -9.70 24.92 0.87
CA MET A 1 -8.64 24.09 0.27
C MET A 1 -8.30 22.98 1.25
N ARG A 2 -8.56 21.73 0.89
CA ARG A 2 -8.21 20.53 1.66
C ARG A 2 -7.00 19.86 1.03
N LYS A 3 -5.95 19.61 1.81
CA LYS A 3 -4.75 18.91 1.36
C LYS A 3 -4.70 17.49 1.92
N ALA A 4 -4.16 16.57 1.14
CA ALA A 4 -3.93 15.21 1.56
C ALA A 4 -2.56 14.69 1.13
N ILE A 5 -1.93 13.93 2.01
CA ILE A 5 -0.76 13.09 1.72
C ILE A 5 -1.25 11.64 1.68
N VAL A 6 -1.18 11.01 0.51
CA VAL A 6 -1.55 9.60 0.33
C VAL A 6 -0.30 8.75 0.48
N LEU A 7 -0.28 7.85 1.47
CA LEU A 7 0.77 6.83 1.54
C LEU A 7 0.62 5.87 0.37
N PHE A 8 1.53 5.98 -0.59
CA PHE A 8 1.37 5.39 -1.90
C PHE A 8 2.47 4.39 -2.24
N SER A 9 2.11 3.11 -2.31
CA SER A 9 2.99 2.03 -2.82
C SER A 9 2.75 1.73 -4.30
N GLY A 10 1.62 2.16 -4.87
CA GLY A 10 1.20 1.76 -6.20
C GLY A 10 0.47 0.42 -6.25
N GLY A 11 0.25 -0.22 -5.10
CA GLY A 11 -0.61 -1.39 -4.97
C GLY A 11 -2.10 -1.05 -5.02
N MET A 12 -2.93 -2.09 -4.95
CA MET A 12 -4.38 -1.98 -5.04
C MET A 12 -4.97 -1.05 -3.95
N ASP A 13 -4.58 -1.25 -2.70
CA ASP A 13 -5.18 -0.52 -1.57
C ASP A 13 -4.77 0.96 -1.57
N SER A 14 -3.48 1.26 -1.82
CA SER A 14 -3.03 2.64 -1.92
C SER A 14 -3.56 3.35 -3.17
N THR A 15 -3.86 2.61 -4.25
CA THR A 15 -4.60 3.15 -5.40
C THR A 15 -6.03 3.48 -5.00
N ALA A 16 -6.72 2.63 -4.24
CA ALA A 16 -8.07 2.92 -3.77
C ALA A 16 -8.09 4.19 -2.88
N CYS A 17 -7.12 4.31 -1.98
CA CYS A 17 -6.91 5.54 -1.20
C CYS A 17 -6.72 6.76 -2.09
N LEU A 18 -5.91 6.69 -3.14
CA LEU A 18 -5.72 7.80 -4.08
C LEU A 18 -7.06 8.22 -4.72
N TYR A 19 -7.81 7.28 -5.28
CA TYR A 19 -9.09 7.58 -5.93
C TYR A 19 -10.14 8.11 -4.94
N TRP A 20 -10.20 7.58 -3.72
CA TRP A 20 -11.04 8.11 -2.65
C TRP A 20 -10.65 9.54 -2.28
N THR A 21 -9.36 9.83 -2.25
CA THR A 21 -8.83 11.17 -1.94
C THR A 21 -9.18 12.18 -3.03
N MET A 22 -9.11 11.78 -4.30
CA MET A 22 -9.47 12.64 -5.44
C MET A 22 -10.93 13.12 -5.43
N GLN A 23 -11.83 12.41 -4.74
CA GLN A 23 -13.22 12.84 -4.59
C GLN A 23 -13.42 13.96 -3.56
N LYS A 24 -12.44 14.20 -2.67
CA LYS A 24 -12.64 14.97 -1.43
C LYS A 24 -11.61 16.07 -1.18
N TYR A 25 -10.47 16.02 -1.85
CA TYR A 25 -9.33 16.91 -1.59
C TYR A 25 -8.91 17.67 -2.83
N ASP A 26 -8.47 18.91 -2.63
CA ASP A 26 -8.08 19.84 -3.69
C ASP A 26 -6.62 19.65 -4.11
N GLU A 27 -5.75 19.30 -3.15
CA GLU A 27 -4.33 19.10 -3.39
C GLU A 27 -3.87 17.76 -2.80
N ILE A 28 -3.25 16.93 -3.64
CA ILE A 28 -2.83 15.57 -3.29
C ILE A 28 -1.34 15.42 -3.52
N THR A 29 -0.63 14.88 -2.53
CA THR A 29 0.75 14.43 -2.65
C THR A 29 0.83 12.93 -2.40
N LEU A 30 1.33 12.17 -3.37
CA LEU A 30 1.69 10.77 -3.17
C LEU A 30 3.02 10.71 -2.40
N LEU A 31 3.01 10.13 -1.21
CA LEU A 31 4.21 9.88 -0.42
C LEU A 31 4.57 8.40 -0.48
N SER A 32 5.70 8.08 -1.10
CA SER A 32 6.23 6.72 -1.20
C SER A 32 7.52 6.57 -0.40
N PHE A 33 7.77 5.36 0.07
CA PHE A 33 8.98 5.02 0.82
C PHE A 33 9.77 3.95 0.07
N LEU A 34 11.08 4.13 0.02
CA LEU A 34 12.04 3.13 -0.45
C LEU A 34 12.82 2.66 0.78
N TYR A 35 12.94 1.36 0.98
CA TYR A 35 13.52 0.80 2.20
C TYR A 35 14.31 -0.48 1.94
N GLY A 36 14.83 -0.63 0.71
CA GLY A 36 15.60 -1.81 0.31
C GLY A 36 14.73 -3.01 -0.05
N SER A 37 13.44 -2.78 -0.32
CA SER A 37 12.51 -3.84 -0.73
C SER A 37 12.74 -4.26 -2.18
N LYS A 38 12.34 -5.49 -2.51
CA LYS A 38 12.31 -6.00 -3.89
C LYS A 38 11.37 -5.14 -4.76
N GLU A 39 10.40 -4.47 -4.15
CA GLU A 39 9.43 -3.61 -4.80
C GLU A 39 9.90 -2.17 -5.05
N ASP A 40 11.04 -1.72 -4.52
CA ASP A 40 11.46 -0.30 -4.58
C ASP A 40 11.47 0.26 -6.02
N GLN A 41 11.98 -0.51 -6.99
CA GLN A 41 11.98 -0.10 -8.40
C GLN A 41 10.57 -0.04 -9.00
N THR A 42 9.70 -0.95 -8.58
CA THR A 42 8.29 -0.98 -8.97
C THR A 42 7.55 0.22 -8.40
N ILE A 43 7.75 0.53 -7.12
CA ILE A 43 7.17 1.71 -6.45
C ILE A 43 7.55 2.98 -7.20
N ILE A 44 8.83 3.16 -7.56
CA ILE A 44 9.28 4.34 -8.34
C ILE A 44 8.54 4.44 -9.68
N LYS A 45 8.46 3.34 -10.43
CA LYS A 45 7.82 3.32 -11.77
C LYS A 45 6.32 3.56 -11.68
N VAL A 46 5.62 2.88 -10.79
CA VAL A 46 4.17 3.02 -10.60
C VAL A 46 3.84 4.42 -10.08
N ASN A 47 4.58 4.94 -9.09
CA ASN A 47 4.42 6.30 -8.58
C ASN A 47 4.53 7.35 -9.69
N LYS A 48 5.57 7.26 -10.53
CA LYS A 48 5.73 8.15 -11.70
C LYS A 48 4.58 8.02 -12.69
N LYS A 49 4.12 6.79 -12.95
CA LYS A 49 3.00 6.55 -13.88
C LYS A 49 1.70 7.17 -13.38
N PHE A 50 1.32 6.94 -12.12
CA PHE A 50 0.11 7.53 -11.54
C PHE A 50 0.21 9.06 -11.41
N SER A 51 1.38 9.59 -11.05
CA SER A 51 1.64 11.04 -11.07
C SER A 51 1.35 11.66 -12.43
N SER A 52 1.88 11.05 -13.50
CA SER A 52 1.67 11.53 -14.86
C SER A 52 0.23 11.37 -15.34
N LEU A 53 -0.44 10.26 -15.00
CA LEU A 53 -1.81 9.99 -15.46
C LEU A 53 -2.86 10.88 -14.78
N LEU A 54 -2.63 11.23 -13.51
CA LEU A 54 -3.61 11.92 -12.67
C LEU A 54 -3.19 13.34 -12.29
N SER A 55 -2.04 13.81 -12.77
CA SER A 55 -1.48 15.13 -12.48
C SER A 55 -1.33 15.43 -10.98
N VAL A 56 -0.90 14.42 -10.21
CA VAL A 56 -0.70 14.52 -8.76
C VAL A 56 0.78 14.67 -8.40
N LYS A 57 1.07 15.46 -7.36
CA LYS A 57 2.44 15.65 -6.85
C LYS A 57 2.94 14.36 -6.22
N THR A 58 4.24 14.14 -6.26
CA THR A 58 4.85 12.98 -5.59
C THR A 58 6.08 13.37 -4.79
N LYS A 59 6.30 12.62 -3.72
CA LYS A 59 7.49 12.68 -2.89
C LYS A 59 7.89 11.24 -2.56
N ILE A 60 9.17 10.95 -2.74
CA ILE A 60 9.74 9.64 -2.41
C ILE A 60 10.79 9.85 -1.33
N ILE A 61 10.70 9.09 -0.24
CA ILE A 61 11.65 9.15 0.88
C ILE A 61 12.42 7.83 0.93
N ASN A 62 13.74 7.92 0.93
CA ASN A 62 14.61 6.77 1.07
C ASN A 62 14.92 6.53 2.55
N LEU A 63 14.70 5.30 3.02
CA LEU A 63 14.87 4.84 4.41
C LEU A 63 15.80 3.61 4.41
N PRO A 64 17.08 3.76 4.01
CA PRO A 64 17.98 2.63 3.82
C PRO A 64 18.23 1.83 5.12
N PHE A 65 18.14 2.48 6.29
CA PHE A 65 18.31 1.82 7.58
C PHE A 65 17.24 0.75 7.87
N LEU A 66 16.06 0.84 7.25
CA LEU A 66 15.02 -0.18 7.40
C LEU A 66 15.41 -1.51 6.74
N GLU A 67 16.31 -1.48 5.75
CA GLU A 67 16.85 -2.70 5.14
C GLU A 67 17.59 -3.54 6.20
N GLU A 68 18.40 -2.89 7.03
CA GLU A 68 19.15 -3.52 8.14
C GLU A 68 18.20 -4.18 9.14
N PHE A 69 17.18 -3.46 9.60
CA PHE A 69 16.20 -4.00 10.57
C PHE A 69 15.40 -5.17 9.99
N SER A 70 15.12 -5.13 8.69
CA SER A 70 14.41 -6.20 7.99
C SER A 70 15.26 -7.46 7.87
N GLN A 71 16.57 -7.31 7.67
CA GLN A 71 17.52 -8.43 7.64
C GLN A 71 17.63 -9.07 9.03
N GLU A 72 17.71 -8.28 10.10
CA GLU A 72 17.70 -8.78 11.48
C GLU A 72 16.40 -9.55 11.80
N ALA A 73 15.26 -9.10 11.29
CA ALA A 73 13.98 -9.78 11.44
C ALA A 73 13.78 -10.98 10.49
N GLY A 74 14.70 -11.22 9.55
CA GLY A 74 14.66 -12.35 8.63
C GLY A 74 13.61 -12.25 7.51
N SER A 75 13.21 -11.02 7.13
CA SER A 75 12.18 -10.74 6.12
C SER A 75 12.58 -11.18 4.70
N SER A 76 11.60 -11.67 3.94
CA SER A 76 11.75 -12.10 2.54
C SER A 76 11.59 -10.96 1.52
N LEU A 77 11.06 -9.81 1.95
CA LEU A 77 10.79 -8.66 1.07
C LEU A 77 12.00 -7.76 0.83
N THR A 78 13.06 -7.83 1.63
CA THR A 78 14.34 -7.15 1.34
C THR A 78 15.26 -8.06 0.54
N LYS A 79 16.51 -7.62 0.26
CA LYS A 79 17.53 -8.40 -0.47
C LYS A 79 17.97 -9.66 0.30
N SER A 80 17.07 -10.62 0.47
CA SER A 80 17.35 -11.97 0.92
C SER A 80 17.10 -12.96 -0.22
N GLU A 81 17.85 -14.07 -0.22
CA GLU A 81 17.67 -15.18 -1.18
C GLU A 81 16.32 -15.90 -1.00
N LYS A 82 15.60 -15.62 0.08
CA LYS A 82 14.27 -16.20 0.34
C LYS A 82 13.27 -15.67 -0.68
N LYS A 83 12.58 -16.59 -1.35
CA LYS A 83 11.43 -16.24 -2.17
C LYS A 83 10.27 -15.79 -1.26
N PRO A 84 9.48 -14.79 -1.69
CA PRO A 84 8.21 -14.48 -1.03
C PRO A 84 7.29 -15.71 -1.00
N PRO A 85 6.34 -15.78 -0.06
CA PRO A 85 5.41 -16.89 0.02
C PRO A 85 4.58 -17.02 -1.26
N GLU A 86 4.43 -18.27 -1.69
CA GLU A 86 3.52 -18.69 -2.76
C GLU A 86 2.41 -19.52 -2.13
N VAL A 87 1.19 -19.38 -2.64
CA VAL A 87 0.04 -20.18 -2.21
C VAL A 87 -0.50 -20.94 -3.41
N SER A 88 -0.85 -22.21 -3.22
CA SER A 88 -1.29 -23.09 -4.30
C SER A 88 -2.80 -23.06 -4.51
N SER A 89 -3.57 -22.44 -3.62
CA SER A 89 -5.02 -22.28 -3.75
C SER A 89 -5.55 -21.07 -2.97
N PHE A 90 -6.76 -20.60 -3.29
CA PHE A 90 -7.38 -19.49 -2.56
C PHE A 90 -7.79 -19.87 -1.14
N GLU A 91 -8.13 -21.13 -0.87
CA GLU A 91 -8.50 -21.61 0.46
C GLU A 91 -7.33 -21.50 1.45
N GLN A 92 -6.08 -21.57 0.97
CA GLN A 92 -4.89 -21.33 1.80
C GLN A 92 -4.80 -19.88 2.30
N LEU A 93 -5.34 -18.91 1.56
CA LEU A 93 -5.36 -17.51 1.98
C LEU A 93 -6.31 -17.25 3.16
N ASP A 94 -7.31 -18.12 3.34
CA ASP A 94 -8.32 -18.03 4.41
C ASP A 94 -7.96 -18.87 5.65
N ARG A 95 -6.87 -19.64 5.59
CA ARG A 95 -6.32 -20.37 6.72
C ARG A 95 -5.56 -19.42 7.64
N GLU A 96 -6.18 -19.03 8.74
CA GLU A 96 -5.62 -18.06 9.70
C GLU A 96 -4.21 -18.45 10.19
N ASP A 97 -3.99 -19.72 10.50
CA ASP A 97 -2.69 -20.24 10.94
C ASP A 97 -1.60 -20.05 9.88
N LEU A 98 -1.93 -20.35 8.61
CA LEU A 98 -1.02 -20.19 7.48
C LEU A 98 -0.79 -18.71 7.15
N ALA A 99 -1.85 -17.90 7.14
CA ALA A 99 -1.78 -16.47 6.86
C ALA A 99 -0.93 -15.73 7.91
N LEU A 100 -1.03 -16.09 9.19
CA LEU A 100 -0.18 -15.55 10.26
C LEU A 100 1.28 -16.00 10.12
N GLN A 101 1.51 -17.21 9.61
CA GLN A 101 2.85 -17.70 9.34
C GLN A 101 3.49 -16.95 8.17
N THR A 102 2.83 -16.86 7.01
CA THR A 102 3.37 -16.17 5.83
C THR A 102 3.51 -14.66 6.05
N ALA A 103 2.61 -14.04 6.84
CA ALA A 103 2.72 -12.64 7.23
C ALA A 103 4.03 -12.31 7.95
N LYS A 104 4.55 -13.22 8.80
CA LYS A 104 5.85 -13.04 9.46
C LYS A 104 7.01 -13.06 8.48
N GLU A 105 6.91 -13.82 7.39
CA GLU A 105 7.95 -13.91 6.38
C GLU A 105 8.08 -12.62 5.55
N VAL A 106 7.02 -11.82 5.47
CA VAL A 106 7.00 -10.53 4.75
C VAL A 106 6.96 -9.31 5.68
N TRP A 107 7.08 -9.54 6.99
CA TRP A 107 7.04 -8.48 8.00
C TRP A 107 8.28 -7.59 7.90
N ILE A 108 8.06 -6.28 8.02
CA ILE A 108 9.13 -5.28 8.15
C ILE A 108 8.89 -4.58 9.51
N PRO A 109 9.80 -4.74 10.49
CA PRO A 109 9.57 -4.28 11.85
C PRO A 109 9.13 -2.82 11.94
N GLY A 110 7.91 -2.60 12.44
CA GLY A 110 7.39 -1.27 12.79
C GLY A 110 7.31 -0.29 11.62
N ARG A 111 7.30 -0.75 10.36
CA ARG A 111 7.39 0.17 9.20
C ARG A 111 6.25 1.19 9.16
N ASN A 112 5.02 0.81 9.50
CA ASN A 112 3.88 1.73 9.42
C ASN A 112 3.93 2.81 10.51
N ILE A 113 4.56 2.54 11.65
CA ILE A 113 4.84 3.56 12.68
C ILE A 113 5.73 4.64 12.07
N LEU A 114 6.82 4.24 11.41
CA LEU A 114 7.75 5.18 10.78
C LEU A 114 7.10 5.94 9.63
N PHE A 115 6.39 5.24 8.74
CA PHE A 115 5.75 5.85 7.58
C PHE A 115 4.73 6.91 7.98
N LEU A 116 3.86 6.60 8.95
CA LEU A 116 2.88 7.55 9.47
C LEU A 116 3.54 8.70 10.23
N SER A 117 4.61 8.45 10.99
CA SER A 117 5.36 9.51 11.69
C SER A 117 6.04 10.48 10.72
N ILE A 118 6.64 9.97 9.64
CA ILE A 118 7.24 10.80 8.59
C ILE A 118 6.17 11.58 7.84
N ALA A 119 5.03 10.94 7.52
CA ALA A 119 3.91 11.61 6.88
C ALA A 119 3.32 12.72 7.76
N ALA A 120 3.23 12.49 9.08
CA ALA A 120 2.80 13.48 10.06
C ALA A 120 3.76 14.66 10.13
N SER A 121 5.07 14.41 10.20
CA SER A 121 6.07 15.49 10.14
C SER A 121 5.98 16.30 8.84
N LEU A 122 5.74 15.65 7.70
CA LEU A 122 5.54 16.35 6.43
C LEU A 122 4.23 17.15 6.43
N ALA A 123 3.13 16.59 6.91
CA ALA A 123 1.84 17.26 7.03
C ALA A 123 1.94 18.48 7.96
N ASP A 124 2.63 18.33 9.09
CA ASP A 124 2.83 19.38 10.10
C ASP A 124 3.71 20.53 9.60
N SER A 125 4.54 20.30 8.57
CA SER A 125 5.29 21.38 7.91
C SER A 125 4.41 22.29 7.02
N SER A 126 3.16 21.89 6.75
CA SER A 126 2.22 22.65 5.93
C SER A 126 1.55 23.77 6.73
N THR A 127 1.36 24.94 6.10
CA THR A 127 0.57 26.05 6.66
C THR A 127 -0.94 25.85 6.54
N VAL A 128 -1.38 24.74 5.96
CA VAL A 128 -2.79 24.38 5.73
C VAL A 128 -3.04 22.99 6.33
N PRO A 129 -4.19 22.76 7.01
CA PRO A 129 -4.58 21.43 7.48
C PRO A 129 -4.42 20.37 6.40
N THR A 130 -3.73 19.29 6.74
CA THR A 130 -3.33 18.25 5.79
C THR A 130 -3.59 16.88 6.38
N ASP A 131 -4.48 16.11 5.75
CA ASP A 131 -4.80 14.75 6.16
C ASP A 131 -3.78 13.75 5.61
N ILE A 132 -3.53 12.67 6.33
CA ILE A 132 -2.73 11.52 5.88
C ILE A 132 -3.70 10.42 5.51
N ILE A 133 -3.59 9.87 4.30
CA ILE A 133 -4.45 8.79 3.84
C ILE A 133 -3.65 7.50 3.85
N PHE A 134 -4.13 6.52 4.62
CA PHE A 134 -3.45 5.25 4.88
C PHE A 134 -4.30 4.07 4.41
N GLY A 135 -3.67 3.15 3.65
CA GLY A 135 -4.33 2.02 2.99
C GLY A 135 -4.57 0.78 3.86
N ALA A 136 -4.83 0.97 5.15
CA ALA A 136 -5.26 -0.14 6.01
C ALA A 136 -6.61 -0.71 5.55
N ASN A 137 -6.73 -2.04 5.62
CA ASN A 137 -7.93 -2.79 5.24
C ASN A 137 -8.18 -3.96 6.19
N LYS A 138 -9.39 -4.50 6.15
CA LYS A 138 -9.87 -5.51 7.10
C LYS A 138 -9.07 -6.81 7.02
N GLU A 139 -8.76 -7.27 5.80
CA GLU A 139 -8.02 -8.50 5.56
C GLU A 139 -6.59 -8.42 6.09
N GLU A 140 -5.90 -7.29 5.94
CA GLU A 140 -4.56 -7.10 6.51
C GLU A 140 -4.59 -6.86 8.02
N GLY A 141 -5.65 -6.28 8.56
CA GLY A 141 -5.85 -6.10 9.99
C GLY A 141 -5.93 -7.41 10.78
N THR A 142 -6.22 -8.54 10.14
CA THR A 142 -6.23 -9.86 10.81
C THR A 142 -4.83 -10.43 10.99
N THR A 143 -3.86 -10.03 10.16
CA THR A 143 -2.49 -10.58 10.18
C THR A 143 -1.45 -9.57 10.65
N PHE A 144 -1.71 -8.27 10.48
CA PHE A 144 -0.79 -7.19 10.82
C PHE A 144 -1.41 -6.22 11.84
N PRO A 145 -0.82 -6.09 13.05
CA PRO A 145 -1.39 -5.26 14.11
C PRO A 145 -1.39 -3.76 13.74
N ASP A 146 -0.46 -3.35 12.87
CA ASP A 146 -0.27 -1.98 12.38
C ASP A 146 -1.18 -1.63 11.18
N ASN A 147 -2.20 -2.45 10.92
CA ASN A 147 -3.27 -2.20 9.94
C ASN A 147 -4.66 -2.11 10.58
N THR A 148 -4.74 -2.11 11.92
CA THR A 148 -6.02 -2.05 12.65
C THR A 148 -6.51 -0.62 12.85
N LEU A 149 -7.83 -0.46 13.05
CA LEU A 149 -8.42 0.82 13.43
C LEU A 149 -7.88 1.33 14.79
N ASP A 150 -7.64 0.42 15.76
CA ASP A 150 -7.07 0.78 17.06
C ASP A 150 -5.66 1.38 16.90
N PHE A 151 -4.82 0.79 16.03
CA PHE A 151 -3.52 1.35 15.68
C PHE A 151 -3.65 2.76 15.08
N VAL A 152 -4.53 2.96 14.10
CA VAL A 152 -4.77 4.28 13.49
C VAL A 152 -5.22 5.31 14.52
N ASN A 153 -6.14 4.95 15.41
CA ASN A 153 -6.64 5.83 16.46
C ASN A 153 -5.54 6.23 17.45
N ARG A 154 -4.67 5.28 17.85
CA ARG A 154 -3.52 5.56 18.72
C ARG A 154 -2.49 6.46 18.04
N MET A 155 -2.21 6.23 16.76
CA MET A 155 -1.32 7.11 15.99
C MET A 155 -1.89 8.53 15.90
N ASN A 156 -3.20 8.68 15.68
CA ASN A 156 -3.87 9.99 15.71
C ASN A 156 -3.74 10.68 17.07
N LYS A 157 -3.86 9.93 18.18
CA LYS A 157 -3.65 10.48 19.53
C LYS A 157 -2.21 10.95 19.78
N SER A 158 -1.23 10.22 19.26
CA SER A 158 0.18 10.64 19.31
C SER A 158 0.43 11.89 18.47
N ILE A 159 -0.16 11.97 17.27
CA ILE A 159 -0.04 13.13 16.37
C ILE A 159 -0.67 14.38 17.00
N GLU A 160 -1.83 14.25 17.64
CA GLU A 160 -2.50 15.34 18.37
C GLU A 160 -1.59 16.01 19.42
N LEU A 161 -0.69 15.24 20.03
CA LEU A 161 0.28 15.74 21.01
C LEU A 161 1.60 16.20 20.37
N GLY A 162 1.98 15.64 19.22
CA GLY A 162 3.30 15.82 18.60
C GLY A 162 3.36 16.88 17.50
N CYS A 163 2.21 17.28 16.93
CA CYS A 163 2.13 18.24 15.83
C CYS A 163 1.52 19.57 16.31
N LEU A 164 1.99 20.68 15.72
CA LEU A 164 1.43 22.01 15.98
C LEU A 164 0.25 22.33 15.06
N ASN A 165 0.26 21.79 13.85
CA ASN A 165 -0.78 21.95 12.86
C ASN A 165 -1.79 20.78 12.92
N GLN A 166 -2.96 21.02 12.33
CA GLN A 166 -4.01 20.01 12.26
C GLN A 166 -3.65 18.93 11.24
N VAL A 167 -3.25 17.77 11.77
CA VAL A 167 -2.93 16.56 11.00
C VAL A 167 -3.83 15.42 11.49
N THR A 168 -4.42 14.68 10.57
CA THR A 168 -5.27 13.51 10.90
C THR A 168 -5.05 12.38 9.91
N ILE A 169 -4.85 11.17 10.42
CA ILE A 169 -4.80 9.95 9.64
C ILE A 169 -6.23 9.48 9.36
N GLN A 170 -6.51 9.26 8.07
CA GLN A 170 -7.72 8.65 7.55
C GLN A 170 -7.37 7.27 6.99
N ALA A 171 -8.10 6.24 7.43
CA ALA A 171 -8.02 4.87 6.89
C ALA A 171 -9.36 4.49 6.25
N PRO A 172 -9.64 4.97 5.02
CA PRO A 172 -10.98 4.92 4.44
C PRO A 172 -11.50 3.51 4.14
N PHE A 173 -10.61 2.52 4.04
CA PHE A 173 -10.95 1.13 3.68
C PHE A 173 -10.70 0.15 4.83
N HIS A 174 -10.53 0.60 6.08
CA HIS A 174 -10.18 -0.28 7.20
C HIS A 174 -11.20 -1.40 7.46
N ASP A 175 -12.47 -1.18 7.16
CA ASP A 175 -13.56 -2.17 7.29
C ASP A 175 -13.85 -2.93 5.98
N SER A 176 -13.14 -2.60 4.89
CA SER A 176 -13.35 -3.18 3.56
C SER A 176 -12.49 -4.43 3.37
N ASP A 177 -13.09 -5.46 2.78
CA ASP A 177 -12.33 -6.60 2.25
C ASP A 177 -11.82 -6.27 0.83
N LYS A 178 -10.89 -7.07 0.30
CA LYS A 178 -10.27 -6.79 -1.01
C LYS A 178 -11.30 -6.73 -2.15
N LYS A 179 -12.40 -7.49 -2.06
CA LYS A 179 -13.53 -7.43 -2.99
C LYS A 179 -14.14 -6.03 -3.05
N ASP A 180 -14.42 -5.42 -1.89
CA ASP A 180 -15.05 -4.10 -1.82
C ASP A 180 -14.13 -3.03 -2.40
N ILE A 181 -12.83 -3.17 -2.17
CA ILE A 181 -11.79 -2.32 -2.77
C ILE A 181 -11.82 -2.43 -4.31
N VAL A 182 -11.91 -3.65 -4.87
CA VAL A 182 -12.02 -3.84 -6.33
C VAL A 182 -13.29 -3.19 -6.91
N VAL A 183 -14.43 -3.35 -6.24
CA VAL A 183 -15.69 -2.72 -6.64
C VAL A 183 -15.53 -1.20 -6.66
N PHE A 184 -15.04 -0.61 -5.57
CA PHE A 184 -14.80 0.82 -5.47
C PHE A 184 -13.88 1.33 -6.60
N LEU A 185 -12.77 0.64 -6.85
CA LEU A 185 -11.82 1.01 -7.90
C LEU A 185 -12.45 0.97 -9.29
N THR A 186 -13.27 -0.03 -9.55
CA THR A 186 -13.95 -0.22 -10.84
C THR A 186 -15.00 0.87 -11.07
N GLU A 187 -15.84 1.14 -10.07
CA GLU A 187 -16.84 2.22 -10.13
C GLU A 187 -16.20 3.59 -10.39
N ASN A 188 -14.97 3.78 -9.91
CA ASN A 188 -14.20 5.01 -10.08
C ASN A 188 -13.28 5.01 -11.32
N ASN A 189 -13.44 4.06 -12.23
CA ASN A 189 -12.64 3.92 -13.45
C ASN A 189 -11.13 3.97 -13.17
N ALA A 190 -10.71 3.35 -12.06
CA ALA A 190 -9.34 3.40 -11.61
C ALA A 190 -8.40 2.74 -12.61
N LYS A 191 -7.19 3.30 -12.76
CA LYS A 191 -6.18 2.83 -13.71
C LYS A 191 -5.46 1.56 -13.20
N MET A 192 -6.24 0.54 -12.86
CA MET A 192 -5.80 -0.68 -12.17
C MET A 192 -4.80 -1.54 -12.97
N ALA A 193 -4.81 -1.44 -14.30
CA ALA A 193 -3.80 -2.06 -15.17
C ALA A 193 -2.37 -1.55 -14.90
N PHE A 194 -2.21 -0.37 -14.30
CA PHE A 194 -0.91 0.22 -13.96
C PHE A 194 -0.51 0.01 -12.49
N SER A 195 -1.40 -0.55 -11.67
CA SER A 195 -1.12 -0.87 -10.27
C SER A 195 -0.32 -2.18 -10.12
N SER A 196 0.46 -2.30 -9.04
CA SER A 196 1.26 -3.49 -8.77
C SER A 196 1.04 -4.01 -7.35
N SER A 197 0.47 -5.21 -7.25
CA SER A 197 0.42 -5.98 -6.00
C SER A 197 1.57 -7.00 -5.90
N CYS A 198 2.16 -7.41 -7.03
CA CYS A 198 3.16 -8.47 -7.10
C CYS A 198 4.49 -8.11 -6.38
N TYR A 199 5.05 -9.08 -5.64
CA TYR A 199 6.35 -8.95 -4.97
C TYR A 199 7.56 -9.12 -5.90
N GLN A 200 7.34 -9.54 -7.15
CA GLN A 200 8.40 -10.00 -8.07
C GLN A 200 8.16 -9.49 -9.50
N ILE A 201 7.97 -8.17 -9.64
CA ILE A 201 7.90 -7.56 -10.97
C ILE A 201 9.31 -7.46 -11.57
N GLU A 202 9.54 -8.12 -12.70
CA GLU A 202 10.78 -7.95 -13.47
C GLU A 202 10.52 -7.42 -14.88
N GLU A 203 9.27 -7.47 -15.35
CA GLU A 203 8.89 -7.12 -16.72
C GLU A 203 7.75 -6.10 -16.76
N TRP A 204 7.68 -5.36 -17.86
CA TRP A 204 6.73 -4.28 -18.08
C TRP A 204 6.26 -4.32 -19.52
N THR A 205 4.99 -4.01 -19.76
CA THR A 205 4.49 -3.81 -21.13
C THR A 205 5.06 -2.53 -21.74
N ASN A 206 4.94 -2.37 -23.06
CA ASN A 206 5.33 -1.15 -23.76
C ASN A 206 4.58 0.11 -23.26
N GLU A 207 3.38 -0.07 -22.70
CA GLU A 207 2.57 1.02 -22.12
C GLU A 207 3.01 1.38 -20.69
N GLY A 208 3.91 0.60 -20.11
CA GLY A 208 4.39 0.73 -18.74
C GLY A 208 3.49 0.07 -17.69
N LYS A 209 2.72 -0.96 -18.08
CA LYS A 209 1.97 -1.80 -17.11
C LYS A 209 2.92 -2.84 -16.50
N PRO A 210 2.93 -3.06 -15.17
CA PRO A 210 3.71 -4.12 -14.56
C PRO A 210 3.16 -5.50 -14.98
N ILE A 211 4.04 -6.45 -15.31
CA ILE A 211 3.66 -7.83 -15.60
C ILE A 211 3.85 -8.66 -14.32
N HIS A 212 2.75 -9.12 -13.73
CA HIS A 212 2.73 -9.80 -12.43
C HIS A 212 3.14 -11.26 -12.57
N CYS A 213 3.89 -11.81 -11.60
CA CYS A 213 4.34 -13.20 -11.64
C CYS A 213 3.19 -14.22 -11.59
N GLY A 214 2.03 -13.82 -11.07
CA GLY A 214 0.82 -14.65 -11.04
C GLY A 214 0.79 -15.75 -9.99
N THR A 215 1.90 -16.02 -9.30
CA THR A 215 2.05 -17.14 -8.33
C THR A 215 2.23 -16.69 -6.89
N CYS A 216 2.83 -15.52 -6.62
CA CYS A 216 3.07 -15.07 -5.25
C CYS A 216 1.76 -14.78 -4.51
N GLU A 217 1.79 -14.84 -3.17
CA GLU A 217 0.61 -14.68 -2.32
C GLU A 217 -0.19 -13.40 -2.65
N SER A 218 0.49 -12.27 -2.84
CA SER A 218 -0.16 -11.01 -3.20
C SER A 218 -0.84 -11.03 -4.59
N CYS A 219 -0.29 -11.76 -5.57
CA CYS A 219 -0.96 -11.98 -6.86
C CYS A 219 -2.23 -12.82 -6.68
N GLN A 220 -2.18 -13.84 -5.84
CA GLN A 220 -3.34 -14.71 -5.56
C GLN A 220 -4.43 -13.94 -4.82
N ARG A 221 -4.08 -13.10 -3.83
CA ARG A 221 -5.04 -12.19 -3.16
C ARG A 221 -5.71 -11.25 -4.15
N ARG A 222 -4.95 -10.68 -5.09
CA ARG A 222 -5.51 -9.84 -6.16
C ARG A 222 -6.48 -10.61 -7.06
N LYS A 223 -6.06 -11.75 -7.63
CA LYS A 223 -6.91 -12.59 -8.49
C LYS A 223 -8.22 -12.97 -7.79
N ARG A 224 -8.12 -13.39 -6.52
CA ARG A 224 -9.27 -13.71 -5.69
C ARG A 224 -10.22 -12.52 -5.53
N ALA A 225 -9.69 -11.33 -5.28
CA ALA A 225 -10.49 -10.12 -5.11
C ALA A 225 -11.30 -9.77 -6.37
N PHE A 226 -10.67 -9.81 -7.55
CA PHE A 226 -11.36 -9.58 -8.83
C PHE A 226 -12.40 -10.67 -9.12
N LEU A 227 -12.06 -11.94 -8.89
CA LEU A 227 -13.00 -13.05 -9.05
C LEU A 227 -14.22 -12.91 -8.13
N GLN A 228 -14.01 -12.64 -6.84
CA GLN A 228 -15.10 -12.45 -5.87
C GLN A 228 -15.96 -11.23 -6.20
N ALA A 229 -15.38 -10.20 -6.82
CA ALA A 229 -16.10 -9.02 -7.25
C ALA A 229 -16.86 -9.23 -8.57
N SER A 230 -16.66 -10.37 -9.25
CA SER A 230 -17.19 -10.63 -10.60
C SER A 230 -16.80 -9.54 -11.61
N ILE A 231 -15.56 -9.07 -11.50
CA ILE A 231 -14.97 -8.02 -12.34
C ILE A 231 -13.72 -8.59 -13.00
N ASP A 232 -13.55 -8.32 -14.30
CA ASP A 232 -12.36 -8.73 -15.04
C ASP A 232 -11.10 -8.06 -14.47
N ASP A 233 -10.08 -8.86 -14.15
CA ASP A 233 -8.79 -8.34 -13.67
C ASP A 233 -8.00 -7.76 -14.86
N PRO A 234 -7.71 -6.44 -14.88
CA PRO A 234 -6.97 -5.83 -15.98
C PRO A 234 -5.45 -6.04 -15.87
N THR A 235 -4.98 -6.89 -14.94
CA THR A 235 -3.57 -7.20 -14.75
C THR A 235 -3.04 -8.16 -15.82
N GLU A 236 -1.87 -7.80 -16.37
CA GLU A 236 -1.06 -8.70 -17.18
C GLU A 236 -0.30 -9.66 -16.26
N TYR A 237 -0.46 -10.96 -16.50
CA TYR A 237 0.24 -12.02 -15.79
C TYR A 237 1.21 -12.74 -16.73
N ARG A 238 2.30 -13.28 -16.18
CA ARG A 238 3.19 -14.22 -16.88
C ARG A 238 2.51 -15.57 -17.12
#